data_AF-A0A930MN59-F1
#
_entry.id   AF-A0A930MN59-F1
#
_cell.length_a   1.000
_cell.length_b   1.000
_cell.length_c   1.000
_cell.angle_alpha   90.00
_cell.angle_beta   90.00
_cell.angle_gamma   90.00
#
_symmetry.space_group_name_H-M   'P 1'
#
loop_
_entity.id
_entity.type
_entity.pdbx_description
1 polymer ?
#
loop_
_entity_poly.entity_id
_entity_poly.type
_entity_poly.pdbx_seq_one_letter_code
_entity_poly.pdbx_strand_id
1 'polypeptide(L)'
;SKKVELLARLYDHAKKEFSYGFRMLTLCWSDGNTLLPVSHTLLSTENTKNRLREASRKVDARSNGGKQRKLAQQKATEVMLQLLQEAKAADIPARHVLFDTWFCSPASLLKIHGLGYDVVAMAKKTEKIHYLHQGCLQDVKAIYKQHRKRRGRSKYLLSVEAAVVKGEESLPVRLVFVRNRNHRKDWLVLVTTDMSLTAEEVIRIYGKRWGIEVFFKVCKSFLRLEKDCRSLSYDAMTAHVSIVFTRYMFLAVEQRECKDARSLGELFYLSVDELPDVCFVEAMRLLLLLFVERLQEKPMLDEGKIHEQLQGFLKELPVLLSQKLRKCA
;
A
#
# COMPACT_ATOMS: atom_id res chain seq x y z
N SER A 1 22.14 -13.02 -25.28
CA SER A 1 23.01 -12.19 -26.15
C SER A 1 23.98 -11.40 -25.29
N LYS A 2 25.30 -11.43 -25.56
CA LYS A 2 26.30 -10.58 -24.87
C LYS A 2 26.39 -9.16 -25.44
N LYS A 3 25.54 -8.82 -26.42
CA LYS A 3 25.60 -7.55 -27.16
C LYS A 3 24.67 -6.46 -26.61
N VAL A 4 23.81 -6.79 -25.65
CA VAL A 4 22.84 -5.86 -25.05
C VAL A 4 23.58 -4.70 -24.40
N GLU A 5 23.18 -3.47 -24.69
CA GLU A 5 23.73 -2.25 -24.11
C GLU A 5 23.61 -2.27 -22.58
N LEU A 6 24.64 -1.82 -21.85
CA LEU A 6 24.68 -1.81 -20.38
C LEU A 6 24.53 -3.18 -19.69
N LEU A 7 24.62 -4.29 -20.43
CA LEU A 7 24.52 -5.63 -19.85
C LEU A 7 25.62 -5.85 -18.79
N ALA A 8 25.20 -6.29 -17.60
CA ALA A 8 26.09 -6.54 -16.48
C ALA A 8 26.06 -8.01 -16.04
N ARG A 9 27.19 -8.49 -15.51
CA ARG A 9 27.26 -9.70 -14.72
C ARG A 9 26.93 -9.35 -13.28
N LEU A 10 25.83 -9.91 -12.77
CA LEU A 10 25.26 -9.59 -11.47
C LEU A 10 25.20 -10.85 -10.62
N TYR A 11 25.47 -10.70 -9.32
CA TYR A 11 25.33 -11.81 -8.38
C TYR A 11 23.90 -11.83 -7.82
N ASP A 12 23.21 -12.95 -8.02
CA ASP A 12 21.90 -13.21 -7.44
C ASP A 12 22.08 -13.82 -6.05
N HIS A 13 21.81 -13.04 -4.99
CA HIS A 13 21.94 -13.49 -3.60
C HIS A 13 20.90 -14.56 -3.22
N ALA A 14 19.76 -14.64 -3.90
CA ALA A 14 18.74 -15.64 -3.63
C ALA A 14 19.14 -17.00 -4.19
N LYS A 15 19.69 -17.02 -5.41
CA LYS A 15 20.15 -18.26 -6.08
C LYS A 15 21.62 -18.60 -5.83
N LYS A 16 22.39 -17.67 -5.26
CA LYS A 16 23.84 -17.76 -5.04
C LYS A 16 24.65 -17.96 -6.32
N GLU A 17 24.16 -17.48 -7.45
CA GLU A 17 24.78 -17.64 -8.77
C GLU A 17 24.97 -16.28 -9.48
N PHE A 18 25.85 -16.26 -10.49
CA PHE A 18 25.97 -15.09 -11.36
C PHE A 18 25.03 -15.20 -12.55
N SER A 19 24.23 -14.16 -12.76
CA SER A 19 23.38 -14.01 -13.94
C SER A 19 23.84 -12.79 -14.77
N TYR A 20 23.45 -12.77 -16.04
CA TYR A 20 23.68 -11.62 -16.91
C TYR A 20 22.36 -10.89 -17.13
N GLY A 21 22.33 -9.59 -16.83
CA GLY A 21 21.10 -8.82 -16.95
C GLY A 21 21.18 -7.48 -16.24
N PHE A 22 20.02 -7.06 -15.72
CA PHE A 22 19.83 -5.82 -14.98
C PHE A 22 19.14 -6.12 -13.65
N ARG A 23 19.39 -5.28 -12.63
CA ARG A 23 18.53 -5.22 -11.45
C ARG A 23 17.50 -4.13 -11.69
N MET A 24 16.25 -4.52 -11.87
CA MET A 24 15.19 -3.53 -12.02
C MET A 24 14.83 -2.96 -10.65
N LEU A 25 15.09 -1.66 -10.47
CA LEU A 25 14.60 -0.89 -9.32
C LEU A 25 13.30 -0.21 -9.71
N THR A 26 12.27 -0.34 -8.88
CA THR A 26 10.95 0.21 -9.15
C THR A 26 10.42 0.93 -7.92
N LEU A 27 9.94 2.15 -8.12
CA LEU A 27 9.16 2.91 -7.16
C LEU A 27 7.69 2.72 -7.47
N CYS A 28 6.91 2.29 -6.48
CA CYS A 28 5.46 2.19 -6.57
C CYS A 28 4.81 3.08 -5.52
N TRP A 29 3.67 3.65 -5.87
CA TRP A 29 2.78 4.37 -4.96
C TRP A 29 1.61 3.47 -4.57
N SER A 30 1.09 3.64 -3.35
CA SER A 30 -0.10 2.92 -2.90
C SER A 30 -0.88 3.73 -1.88
N ASP A 31 -2.20 3.75 -2.04
CA ASP A 31 -3.13 4.26 -1.03
C ASP A 31 -3.45 3.23 0.07
N GLY A 32 -2.95 2.00 -0.08
CA GLY A 32 -3.22 0.85 0.80
C GLY A 32 -4.22 -0.15 0.24
N ASN A 33 -4.93 0.18 -0.84
CA ASN A 33 -5.81 -0.73 -1.56
C ASN A 33 -5.25 -1.05 -2.95
N THR A 34 -4.91 -0.01 -3.71
CA THR A 34 -4.30 -0.13 -5.03
C THR A 34 -2.82 0.18 -4.92
N LEU A 35 -2.01 -0.51 -5.71
CA LEU A 35 -0.60 -0.20 -5.90
C LEU A 35 -0.38 0.12 -7.36
N LEU A 36 0.33 1.20 -7.65
CA LEU A 36 0.62 1.67 -9.00
C LEU A 36 2.13 1.90 -9.14
N PRO A 37 2.78 1.40 -10.21
CA PRO A 37 4.16 1.75 -10.50
C PRO A 37 4.24 3.23 -10.90
N VAL A 38 5.23 3.94 -10.36
CA VAL A 38 5.45 5.37 -10.61
C VAL A 38 6.68 5.58 -11.48
N SER A 39 7.78 4.90 -11.16
CA SER A 39 9.04 5.05 -11.89
C SER A 39 9.91 3.80 -11.74
N HIS A 40 10.85 3.62 -12.65
CA HIS A 40 11.79 2.50 -12.65
C HIS A 40 13.13 2.86 -13.26
N THR A 41 14.12 2.02 -12.96
CA THR A 41 15.40 2.03 -13.64
C THR A 41 15.92 0.60 -13.77
N LEU A 42 16.39 0.23 -14.97
CA LEU A 42 17.10 -1.02 -15.20
C LEU A 42 18.56 -0.81 -14.79
N LEU A 43 18.86 -1.06 -13.52
CA LEU A 43 20.21 -0.86 -12.99
C LEU A 43 21.17 -1.87 -13.63
N SER A 44 22.20 -1.32 -14.25
CA SER A 44 23.44 -2.01 -14.55
C SER A 44 24.31 -2.05 -13.28
N THR A 45 25.62 -1.96 -13.44
CA THR A 45 26.59 -1.85 -12.36
C THR A 45 27.42 -0.60 -12.54
N GLU A 46 27.84 0.02 -11.42
CA GLU A 46 28.85 1.07 -11.42
C GLU A 46 30.24 0.52 -11.78
N ASN A 47 30.50 -0.75 -11.42
CA ASN A 47 31.80 -1.37 -11.61
C ASN A 47 32.00 -1.77 -13.08
N THR A 48 32.81 -1.01 -13.80
CA THR A 48 33.16 -1.24 -15.21
C THR A 48 33.58 -2.68 -15.49
N LYS A 49 34.29 -3.35 -14.56
CA LYS A 49 34.75 -4.74 -14.74
C LYS A 49 33.60 -5.75 -14.86
N ASN A 50 32.46 -5.46 -14.21
CA ASN A 50 31.28 -6.32 -14.24
C ASN A 50 30.34 -5.96 -15.41
N ARG A 51 30.63 -4.90 -16.16
CA ARG A 51 29.81 -4.45 -17.28
C ARG A 51 30.37 -4.98 -18.59
N LEU A 52 29.59 -5.83 -19.26
CA LEU A 52 29.99 -6.49 -20.51
C LEU A 52 29.90 -5.55 -21.71
N ARG A 53 29.00 -4.57 -21.64
CA ARG A 53 28.76 -3.58 -22.68
C ARG A 53 28.56 -2.21 -22.06
N GLU A 54 29.30 -1.24 -22.57
CA GLU A 54 29.15 0.16 -22.19
C GLU A 54 27.91 0.80 -22.81
N ALA A 55 27.54 1.97 -22.28
CA ALA A 55 26.56 2.85 -22.91
C ALA A 55 26.99 3.24 -24.33
N SER A 56 26.02 3.34 -25.23
CA SER A 56 26.24 3.79 -26.61
C SER A 56 26.75 5.22 -26.63
N ARG A 57 27.92 5.43 -27.26
CA ARG A 57 28.51 6.77 -27.47
C ARG A 57 27.70 7.64 -28.44
N LYS A 58 26.73 7.06 -29.15
CA LYS A 58 25.88 7.78 -30.11
C LYS A 58 24.77 8.60 -29.43
N VAL A 59 24.54 8.38 -28.13
CA VAL A 59 23.48 9.07 -27.38
C VAL A 59 24.08 10.28 -26.69
N ASP A 60 23.51 11.47 -26.94
CA ASP A 60 23.94 12.71 -26.25
C ASP A 60 23.72 12.56 -24.73
N ALA A 61 24.78 12.80 -23.95
CA ALA A 61 24.75 12.72 -22.49
C ALA A 61 23.75 13.69 -21.83
N ARG A 62 23.40 14.79 -22.51
CA ARG A 62 22.43 15.79 -22.04
C ARG A 62 20.97 15.37 -22.28
N SER A 63 20.75 14.45 -23.22
CA SER A 63 19.41 13.94 -23.54
C SER A 63 18.85 13.10 -22.38
N ASN A 64 17.53 12.88 -22.38
CA ASN A 64 16.89 12.00 -21.40
C ASN A 64 17.45 10.57 -21.47
N GLY A 65 17.73 10.04 -22.67
CA GLY A 65 18.37 8.73 -22.83
C GLY A 65 19.80 8.69 -22.27
N GLY A 66 20.55 9.79 -22.38
CA GLY A 66 21.87 9.95 -21.78
C GLY A 66 21.80 9.96 -20.25
N LYS A 67 20.88 10.74 -19.68
CA LYS A 67 20.61 10.81 -18.24
C LYS A 67 20.20 9.44 -17.67
N GLN A 68 19.31 8.71 -18.35
CA GLN A 68 18.90 7.36 -17.92
C GLN A 68 20.05 6.36 -17.91
N ARG A 69 20.96 6.41 -18.89
CA ARG A 69 22.17 5.55 -18.90
C ARG A 69 23.13 5.89 -17.78
N LYS A 70 23.28 7.18 -17.45
CA LYS A 70 24.06 7.62 -16.30
C LYS A 70 23.45 7.08 -15.01
N LEU A 71 22.13 7.21 -14.85
CA LEU A 71 21.38 6.72 -13.70
C LEU A 71 21.50 5.20 -13.53
N ALA A 72 21.38 4.45 -14.63
CA ALA A 72 21.50 2.99 -14.65
C ALA A 72 22.84 2.47 -14.12
N GLN A 73 23.89 3.31 -14.14
CA GLN A 73 25.25 2.97 -13.71
C GLN A 73 25.56 3.47 -12.29
N GLN A 74 24.61 4.09 -11.58
CA GLN A 74 24.79 4.54 -10.20
C GLN A 74 24.45 3.45 -9.18
N LYS A 75 24.78 3.70 -7.91
CA LYS A 75 24.40 2.83 -6.80
C LYS A 75 22.89 2.84 -6.62
N ALA A 76 22.31 1.68 -6.37
CA ALA A 76 20.86 1.53 -6.17
C ALA A 76 20.31 2.47 -5.08
N THR A 77 21.08 2.76 -4.04
CA THR A 77 20.70 3.70 -2.97
C THR A 77 20.62 5.14 -3.43
N GLU A 78 21.45 5.55 -4.39
CA GLU A 78 21.42 6.90 -4.98
C GLU A 78 20.26 7.01 -5.97
N VAL A 79 20.09 6.00 -6.82
CA VAL A 79 18.95 5.94 -7.75
C VAL A 79 17.63 5.97 -7.00
N MET A 80 17.49 5.21 -5.90
CA MET A 80 16.30 5.24 -5.06
C MET A 80 15.96 6.66 -4.57
N LEU A 81 16.95 7.42 -4.11
CA LEU A 81 16.74 8.80 -3.67
C LEU A 81 16.32 9.71 -4.83
N GLN A 82 16.92 9.53 -6.00
CA GLN A 82 16.53 10.28 -7.19
C GLN A 82 15.07 9.96 -7.61
N LEU A 83 14.66 8.69 -7.58
CA LEU A 83 13.27 8.32 -7.88
C LEU A 83 12.27 8.96 -6.88
N LEU A 84 12.64 9.04 -5.60
CA LEU A 84 11.82 9.72 -4.59
C LEU A 84 11.75 11.24 -4.83
N GLN A 85 12.87 11.87 -5.21
CA GLN A 85 12.91 13.29 -5.56
C GLN A 85 12.05 13.60 -6.79
N GLU A 86 12.14 12.76 -7.83
CA GLU A 86 11.32 12.88 -9.05
C GLU A 86 9.82 12.72 -8.71
N ALA A 87 9.46 11.74 -7.88
CA ALA A 87 8.08 11.56 -7.44
C ALA A 87 7.57 12.75 -6.61
N LYS A 88 8.42 13.32 -5.75
CA LYS A 88 8.09 14.52 -4.97
C LYS A 88 7.91 15.75 -5.86
N ALA A 89 8.79 15.93 -6.85
CA ALA A 89 8.71 17.02 -7.81
C ALA A 89 7.49 16.91 -8.75
N ALA A 90 6.95 15.70 -8.92
CA ALA A 90 5.70 15.45 -9.62
C ALA A 90 4.46 15.54 -8.70
N ASP A 91 4.62 16.04 -7.46
CA ASP A 91 3.57 16.22 -6.46
C ASP A 91 2.76 14.94 -6.15
N ILE A 92 3.41 13.77 -6.23
CA ILE A 92 2.76 12.50 -5.88
C ILE A 92 2.61 12.43 -4.35
N PRO A 93 1.38 12.35 -3.82
CA PRO A 93 1.15 12.47 -2.39
C PRO A 93 1.60 11.21 -1.66
N ALA A 94 2.59 11.33 -0.77
CA ALA A 94 3.03 10.23 0.07
C ALA A 94 3.53 10.72 1.42
N ARG A 95 3.23 9.95 2.48
CA ARG A 95 3.74 10.20 3.84
C ARG A 95 4.89 9.27 4.20
N HIS A 96 4.74 7.98 3.87
CA HIS A 96 5.70 6.94 4.25
C HIS A 96 6.36 6.29 3.03
N VAL A 97 7.66 6.04 3.12
CA VAL A 97 8.44 5.24 2.17
C VAL A 97 8.72 3.87 2.79
N LEU A 98 8.42 2.81 2.04
CA LEU A 98 8.54 1.42 2.48
C LEU A 98 9.60 0.65 1.68
N PHE A 99 10.53 -0.02 2.37
CA PHE A 99 11.50 -0.91 1.73
C PHE A 99 12.01 -1.99 2.66
N ASP A 100 12.67 -2.99 2.08
CA ASP A 100 13.25 -4.11 2.80
C ASP A 100 14.61 -3.77 3.45
N THR A 101 15.32 -4.78 3.95
CA THR A 101 16.63 -4.58 4.59
C THR A 101 17.72 -4.05 3.68
N TRP A 102 17.56 -4.11 2.35
CA TRP A 102 18.63 -3.76 1.41
C TRP A 102 18.91 -2.25 1.39
N PHE A 103 17.85 -1.44 1.52
CA PHE A 103 17.94 0.02 1.50
C PHE A 103 18.01 0.64 2.91
N CYS A 104 17.79 -0.17 3.96
CA CYS A 104 17.74 0.29 5.35
C CYS A 104 19.13 0.51 5.97
N SER A 105 19.78 1.59 5.55
CA SER A 105 21.00 2.10 6.18
C SER A 105 20.72 3.39 6.97
N PRO A 106 21.49 3.70 8.03
CA PRO A 106 21.41 4.99 8.74
C PRO A 106 21.40 6.20 7.81
N ALA A 107 22.28 6.16 6.80
CA ALA A 107 22.40 7.23 5.80
C ALA A 107 21.15 7.36 4.92
N SER A 108 20.51 6.25 4.57
CA SER A 108 19.27 6.26 3.78
C SER A 108 18.13 6.86 4.58
N LEU A 109 18.01 6.49 5.87
CA LEU A 109 16.94 7.00 6.74
C LEU A 109 17.01 8.52 6.89
N LEU A 110 18.22 9.05 7.18
CA LEU A 110 18.46 10.49 7.27
C LEU A 110 18.13 11.21 5.96
N LYS A 111 18.62 10.70 4.82
CA LYS A 111 18.38 11.33 3.52
C LYS A 111 16.90 11.33 3.13
N ILE A 112 16.18 10.24 3.36
CA ILE A 112 14.75 10.16 3.02
C ILE A 112 13.93 11.08 3.95
N HIS A 113 14.29 11.13 5.24
CA HIS A 113 13.66 12.06 6.17
C HIS A 113 13.93 13.52 5.80
N GLY A 114 15.15 13.84 5.35
CA GLY A 114 15.50 15.16 4.80
C GLY A 114 14.72 15.53 3.53
N LEU A 115 14.22 14.54 2.77
CA LEU A 115 13.27 14.76 1.68
C LEU A 115 11.83 15.01 2.16
N GLY A 116 11.57 14.99 3.47
CA GLY A 116 10.24 15.19 4.05
C GLY A 116 9.34 13.96 4.02
N TYR A 117 9.91 12.76 3.89
CA TYR A 117 9.16 11.50 4.01
C TYR A 117 9.52 10.79 5.30
N ASP A 118 8.53 10.18 5.92
CA ASP A 118 8.79 9.18 6.95
C ASP A 118 9.14 7.83 6.34
N VAL A 119 9.90 7.02 7.06
CA VAL A 119 10.30 5.69 6.61
C VAL A 119 9.67 4.64 7.50
N VAL A 120 9.16 3.56 6.91
CA VAL A 120 8.88 2.30 7.62
C VAL A 120 9.56 1.16 6.87
N ALA A 121 10.63 0.61 7.44
CA ALA A 121 11.47 -0.37 6.76
C ALA A 121 11.89 -1.52 7.68
N MET A 122 12.37 -2.62 7.11
CA MET A 122 13.00 -3.69 7.90
C MET A 122 14.47 -3.35 8.18
N ALA A 123 14.84 -3.32 9.46
CA ALA A 123 16.23 -3.11 9.85
C ALA A 123 17.06 -4.39 9.72
N LYS A 124 18.34 -4.24 9.37
CA LYS A 124 19.26 -5.35 9.19
C LYS A 124 19.78 -5.85 10.53
N LYS A 125 19.69 -7.17 10.77
CA LYS A 125 20.24 -7.84 11.96
C LYS A 125 21.76 -8.01 11.85
N THR A 126 22.53 -6.92 11.98
CA THR A 126 24.00 -6.92 11.86
C THR A 126 24.65 -6.10 12.97
N GLU A 127 25.82 -6.54 13.42
CA GLU A 127 26.67 -5.82 14.40
C GLU A 127 27.35 -4.59 13.82
N LYS A 128 27.18 -4.32 12.51
CA LYS A 128 27.75 -3.13 11.85
C LYS A 128 26.87 -1.89 11.96
N ILE A 129 25.59 -2.06 12.28
CA ILE A 129 24.62 -0.96 12.34
C ILE A 129 24.21 -0.79 13.79
N HIS A 130 24.49 0.39 14.34
CA HIS A 130 24.21 0.74 15.71
C HIS A 130 23.12 1.82 15.76
N TYR A 131 22.33 1.77 16.83
CA TYR A 131 21.31 2.74 17.17
C TYR A 131 21.63 3.27 18.57
N LEU A 132 21.46 4.57 18.77
CA LEU A 132 21.61 5.19 20.08
C LEU A 132 20.36 4.87 20.90
N HIS A 133 20.52 4.03 21.92
CA HIS A 133 19.44 3.60 22.80
C HIS A 133 19.90 3.73 24.25
N GLN A 134 19.14 4.46 25.08
CA GLN A 134 19.49 4.74 26.48
C GLN A 134 20.92 5.30 26.66
N GLY A 135 21.35 6.20 25.76
CA GLY A 135 22.68 6.81 25.79
C GLY A 135 23.82 5.92 25.24
N CYS A 136 23.54 4.68 24.86
CA CYS A 136 24.55 3.74 24.35
C CYS A 136 24.31 3.39 22.87
N LEU A 137 25.36 3.39 22.06
CA LEU A 137 25.30 2.88 20.69
C LEU A 137 25.30 1.34 20.71
N GLN A 138 24.23 0.74 20.22
CA GLN A 138 24.04 -0.71 20.28
C GLN A 138 23.38 -1.25 19.00
N ASP A 139 23.73 -2.47 18.61
CA ASP A 139 23.06 -3.16 17.52
C ASP A 139 21.69 -3.73 17.95
N VAL A 140 20.82 -4.01 16.98
CA VAL A 140 19.46 -4.48 17.24
C VAL A 140 19.40 -5.80 18.03
N LYS A 141 20.42 -6.66 17.95
CA LYS A 141 20.47 -7.91 18.71
C LYS A 141 20.79 -7.63 20.19
N ALA A 142 21.69 -6.69 20.47
CA ALA A 142 22.01 -6.27 21.84
C ALA A 142 20.79 -5.65 22.52
N ILE A 143 20.13 -4.69 21.86
CA ILE A 143 18.89 -4.07 22.34
C ILE A 143 17.81 -5.13 22.59
N TYR A 144 17.64 -6.06 21.63
CA TYR A 144 16.69 -7.16 21.78
C TYR A 144 17.00 -8.04 22.98
N LYS A 145 18.27 -8.38 23.26
CA LYS A 145 18.66 -9.25 24.40
C LYS A 145 18.37 -8.59 25.75
N GLN A 146 18.64 -7.30 25.90
CA GLN A 146 18.51 -6.56 27.16
C GLN A 146 17.05 -6.45 27.66
N HIS A 147 16.09 -6.41 26.73
CA HIS A 147 14.70 -6.16 27.10
C HIS A 147 13.88 -7.44 27.28
N ARG A 148 12.91 -7.41 28.20
CA ARG A 148 11.90 -8.47 28.35
C ARG A 148 10.87 -8.36 27.23
N LYS A 149 10.54 -9.49 26.59
CA LYS A 149 9.62 -9.54 25.45
C LYS A 149 8.19 -9.74 25.95
N ARG A 150 7.24 -9.18 25.22
CA ARG A 150 5.81 -9.43 25.44
C ARG A 150 5.49 -10.92 25.27
N ARG A 151 4.71 -11.47 26.22
CA ARG A 151 4.28 -12.88 26.23
C ARG A 151 3.00 -13.07 25.40
N GLY A 152 2.60 -14.33 25.19
CA GLY A 152 1.33 -14.67 24.53
C GLY A 152 1.29 -14.33 23.04
N ARG A 153 0.08 -14.16 22.48
CA ARG A 153 -0.16 -13.88 21.05
C ARG A 153 -0.09 -12.39 20.68
N SER A 154 0.73 -11.61 21.38
CA SER A 154 0.98 -10.20 21.05
C SER A 154 1.43 -10.04 19.59
N LYS A 155 0.96 -8.98 18.91
CA LYS A 155 1.32 -8.66 17.51
C LYS A 155 2.81 -8.36 17.35
N TYR A 156 3.47 -7.89 18.41
CA TYR A 156 4.91 -7.63 18.46
C TYR A 156 5.54 -8.10 19.78
N LEU A 157 6.86 -8.29 19.76
CA LEU A 157 7.67 -8.77 20.87
C LEU A 157 8.17 -7.63 21.75
N LEU A 158 8.63 -6.55 21.14
CA LEU A 158 9.26 -5.41 21.80
C LEU A 158 9.09 -4.17 20.92
N SER A 159 8.85 -3.02 21.53
CA SER A 159 8.94 -1.72 20.87
C SER A 159 9.76 -0.80 21.75
N VAL A 160 10.77 -0.17 21.18
CA VAL A 160 11.68 0.74 21.88
C VAL A 160 11.97 1.95 21.01
N GLU A 161 12.24 3.06 21.67
CA GLU A 161 12.70 4.28 21.03
C GLU A 161 14.23 4.28 21.00
N ALA A 162 14.79 4.74 19.91
CA ALA A 162 16.21 4.87 19.68
C ALA A 162 16.46 6.07 18.77
N ALA A 163 17.72 6.33 18.44
CA ALA A 163 18.08 7.28 17.39
C ALA A 163 19.08 6.68 16.43
N VAL A 164 18.94 7.04 15.16
CA VAL A 164 19.93 6.80 14.12
C VAL A 164 20.91 7.96 14.17
N VAL A 165 22.18 7.66 14.38
CA VAL A 165 23.24 8.68 14.46
C VAL A 165 24.22 8.49 13.30
N LYS A 166 24.54 9.57 12.60
CA LYS A 166 25.57 9.58 11.57
C LYS A 166 26.29 10.93 11.54
N GLY A 167 27.54 10.94 12.02
CA GLY A 167 28.25 12.21 12.21
C GLY A 167 27.56 13.04 13.29
N GLU A 168 27.27 14.30 12.97
CA GLU A 168 26.55 15.23 13.86
C GLU A 168 25.02 15.09 13.74
N GLU A 169 24.52 14.42 12.70
CA GLU A 169 23.09 14.23 12.50
C GLU A 169 22.54 13.09 13.37
N SER A 170 21.40 13.34 14.00
CA SER A 170 20.64 12.37 14.79
C SER A 170 19.17 12.41 14.39
N LEU A 171 18.57 11.23 14.20
CA LEU A 171 17.16 11.08 13.83
C LEU A 171 16.47 10.10 14.79
N PRO A 172 15.45 10.54 15.55
CA PRO A 172 14.68 9.62 16.39
C PRO A 172 14.00 8.56 15.53
N VAL A 173 14.04 7.33 16.03
CA VAL A 173 13.39 6.18 15.40
C VAL A 173 12.74 5.28 16.45
N ARG A 174 11.70 4.56 16.05
CA ARG A 174 11.14 3.48 16.85
C ARG A 174 11.47 2.13 16.21
N LEU A 175 12.08 1.26 17.01
CA LEU A 175 12.37 -0.13 16.64
C LEU A 175 11.24 -1.03 17.13
N VAL A 176 10.60 -1.75 16.23
CA VAL A 176 9.50 -2.68 16.51
C VAL A 176 9.92 -4.09 16.15
N PHE A 177 10.12 -4.93 17.16
CA PHE A 177 10.52 -6.32 17.01
C PHE A 177 9.29 -7.20 16.88
N VAL A 178 9.23 -8.00 15.82
CA VAL A 178 8.09 -8.88 15.50
C VAL A 178 8.54 -10.32 15.36
N ARG A 179 7.64 -11.26 15.65
CA ARG A 179 7.92 -12.69 15.39
C ARG A 179 7.96 -12.94 13.89
N ASN A 180 8.95 -13.72 13.46
CA ASN A 180 8.96 -14.20 12.10
C ASN A 180 7.87 -15.28 11.95
N ARG A 181 6.90 -15.05 11.06
CA ARG A 181 5.78 -15.98 10.84
C ARG A 181 6.24 -17.30 10.22
N ASN A 182 7.24 -17.25 9.35
CA ASN A 182 7.76 -18.42 8.64
C ASN A 182 8.69 -19.25 9.54
N HIS A 183 9.45 -18.57 10.42
CA HIS A 183 10.35 -19.20 11.36
C HIS A 183 10.07 -18.71 12.78
N ARG A 184 9.17 -19.39 13.52
CA ARG A 184 8.68 -18.93 14.83
C ARG A 184 9.76 -18.72 15.90
N LYS A 185 10.94 -19.34 15.77
CA LYS A 185 12.10 -19.14 16.65
C LYS A 185 12.91 -17.88 16.30
N ASP A 186 12.72 -17.34 15.11
CA ASP A 186 13.37 -16.13 14.61
C ASP A 186 12.47 -14.89 14.80
N TRP A 187 13.09 -13.72 14.73
CA TRP A 187 12.44 -12.43 14.85
C TRP A 187 12.92 -11.47 13.77
N LEU A 188 12.08 -10.50 13.43
CA LEU A 188 12.38 -9.41 12.52
C LEU A 188 12.32 -8.09 13.30
N VAL A 189 12.99 -7.07 12.81
CA VAL A 189 12.93 -5.72 13.39
C VAL A 189 12.52 -4.75 12.30
N LEU A 190 11.47 -3.99 12.58
CA LEU A 190 11.04 -2.87 11.77
C LEU A 190 11.57 -1.59 12.40
N VAL A 191 11.93 -0.62 11.59
CA VAL A 191 12.30 0.73 12.00
C VAL A 191 11.30 1.71 11.38
N THR A 192 10.84 2.66 12.20
CA THR A 192 10.07 3.82 11.73
C THR A 192 10.74 5.12 12.16
N THR A 193 10.70 6.14 11.30
CA THR A 193 11.07 7.52 11.67
C THR A 193 9.85 8.31 12.18
N ASP A 194 8.64 7.87 11.84
CA ASP A 194 7.40 8.47 12.33
C ASP A 194 7.15 8.02 13.78
N MET A 195 7.47 8.90 14.72
CA MET A 195 7.32 8.65 16.16
C MET A 195 5.88 8.72 16.65
N SER A 196 4.94 9.23 15.84
CA SER A 196 3.52 9.27 16.18
C SER A 196 2.84 7.90 16.01
N LEU A 197 3.45 6.97 15.29
CA LEU A 197 2.86 5.67 14.98
C LEU A 197 2.98 4.66 16.12
N THR A 198 1.88 4.04 16.53
CA THR A 198 1.94 2.89 17.44
C THR A 198 2.67 1.70 16.80
N ALA A 199 3.22 0.82 17.62
CA ALA A 199 3.91 -0.38 17.13
C ALA A 199 3.02 -1.26 16.23
N GLU A 200 1.70 -1.29 16.45
CA GLU A 200 0.77 -2.03 15.61
C GLU A 200 0.59 -1.36 14.23
N GLU A 201 0.52 -0.03 14.20
CA GLU A 201 0.41 0.73 12.96
C GLU A 201 1.67 0.61 12.11
N VAL A 202 2.86 0.60 12.72
CA VAL A 202 4.12 0.31 12.01
C VAL A 202 4.06 -1.03 11.29
N ILE A 203 3.54 -2.08 11.95
CA ILE A 203 3.39 -3.42 11.37
C ILE A 203 2.36 -3.43 10.24
N ARG A 204 1.24 -2.74 10.44
CA ARG A 204 0.18 -2.62 9.44
C ARG A 204 0.69 -1.91 8.17
N ILE A 205 1.38 -0.79 8.34
CA ILE A 205 1.97 -0.01 7.24
C ILE A 205 3.04 -0.83 6.52
N TYR A 206 3.97 -1.45 7.25
CA TYR A 206 5.00 -2.31 6.64
C TYR A 206 4.39 -3.48 5.86
N GLY A 207 3.25 -4.01 6.31
CA GLY A 207 2.50 -5.05 5.60
C GLY A 207 2.15 -4.68 4.15
N LYS A 208 1.90 -3.39 3.86
CA LYS A 208 1.60 -2.91 2.51
C LYS A 208 2.75 -3.11 1.52
N ARG A 209 4.00 -3.22 2.00
CA ARG A 209 5.18 -3.47 1.16
C ARG A 209 5.05 -4.75 0.32
N TRP A 210 4.34 -5.77 0.81
CA TRP A 210 4.13 -7.02 0.05
C TRP A 210 3.43 -6.80 -1.30
N GLY A 211 2.69 -5.70 -1.45
CA GLY A 211 2.05 -5.35 -2.73
C GLY A 211 3.02 -5.33 -3.90
N ILE A 212 4.28 -4.89 -3.71
CA ILE A 212 5.25 -4.82 -4.80
C ILE A 212 5.67 -6.21 -5.30
N GLU A 213 5.64 -7.23 -4.43
CA GLU A 213 5.93 -8.61 -4.82
C GLU A 213 4.79 -9.19 -5.66
N VAL A 214 3.55 -8.88 -5.29
CA VAL A 214 2.36 -9.24 -6.08
C VAL A 214 2.41 -8.55 -7.44
N PHE A 215 2.74 -7.26 -7.48
CA PHE A 215 2.95 -6.49 -8.70
C PHE A 215 4.00 -7.15 -9.62
N PHE A 216 5.18 -7.49 -9.11
CA PHE A 216 6.20 -8.15 -9.92
C PHE A 216 5.77 -9.53 -10.40
N LYS A 217 5.05 -10.29 -9.56
CA LYS A 217 4.47 -11.58 -9.98
C LYS A 217 3.52 -11.39 -11.15
N VAL A 218 2.62 -10.40 -11.09
CA VAL A 218 1.69 -10.11 -12.19
C VAL A 218 2.43 -9.69 -13.46
N CYS A 219 3.38 -8.77 -13.35
CA CYS A 219 4.14 -8.28 -14.50
C CYS A 219 4.92 -9.39 -15.20
N LYS A 220 5.56 -10.28 -14.45
CA LYS A 220 6.34 -11.39 -15.01
C LYS A 220 5.46 -12.49 -15.60
N SER A 221 4.43 -12.91 -14.86
CA SER A 221 3.60 -14.05 -15.24
C SER A 221 2.61 -13.72 -16.36
N PHE A 222 1.95 -12.57 -16.30
CA PHE A 222 0.83 -12.25 -17.20
C PHE A 222 1.15 -11.15 -18.20
N LEU A 223 1.99 -10.18 -17.83
CA LEU A 223 2.33 -9.06 -18.71
C LEU A 223 3.67 -9.22 -19.45
N ARG A 224 4.25 -10.42 -19.36
CA ARG A 224 5.43 -10.86 -20.13
C ARG A 224 6.64 -9.94 -20.02
N LEU A 225 6.84 -9.33 -18.85
CA LEU A 225 7.94 -8.41 -18.56
C LEU A 225 9.31 -8.95 -19.02
N GLU A 226 9.59 -10.22 -18.76
CA GLU A 226 10.90 -10.84 -19.06
C GLU A 226 10.98 -11.51 -20.44
N LYS A 227 9.85 -11.84 -21.07
CA LYS A 227 9.82 -12.76 -22.23
C LYS A 227 9.69 -12.06 -23.59
N ASP A 228 9.06 -10.88 -23.62
CA ASP A 228 8.68 -10.23 -24.89
C ASP A 228 9.79 -9.36 -25.49
N CYS A 229 10.63 -8.72 -24.68
CA CYS A 229 11.67 -7.82 -25.17
C CYS A 229 12.99 -8.54 -25.43
N ARG A 230 13.38 -8.63 -26.71
CA ARG A 230 14.69 -9.15 -27.15
C ARG A 230 15.62 -8.05 -27.68
N SER A 231 15.29 -6.78 -27.41
CA SER A 231 16.05 -5.64 -27.91
C SER A 231 17.45 -5.57 -27.30
N LEU A 232 18.38 -4.97 -28.05
CA LEU A 232 19.74 -4.68 -27.58
C LEU A 232 19.88 -3.24 -27.07
N SER A 233 18.92 -2.37 -27.38
CA SER A 233 18.93 -0.94 -27.00
C SER A 233 18.39 -0.76 -25.58
N TYR A 234 19.10 0.02 -24.76
CA TYR A 234 18.66 0.34 -23.41
C TYR A 234 17.35 1.14 -23.40
N ASP A 235 17.15 2.02 -24.38
CA ASP A 235 15.91 2.81 -24.50
C ASP A 235 14.72 1.90 -24.82
N ALA A 236 14.88 0.95 -25.74
CA ALA A 236 13.84 0.01 -26.10
C ALA A 236 13.45 -0.91 -24.92
N MET A 237 14.42 -1.36 -24.11
CA MET A 237 14.13 -2.12 -22.89
C MET A 237 13.39 -1.26 -21.87
N THR A 238 13.80 0.00 -21.69
CA THR A 238 13.15 0.93 -20.76
C THR A 238 11.71 1.26 -21.20
N ALA A 239 11.49 1.46 -22.50
CA ALA A 239 10.16 1.66 -23.08
C ALA A 239 9.26 0.42 -22.89
N HIS A 240 9.79 -0.78 -23.12
CA HIS A 240 9.06 -2.03 -22.86
C HIS A 240 8.57 -2.14 -21.41
N VAL A 241 9.45 -1.87 -20.44
CA VAL A 241 9.06 -1.87 -19.01
C VAL A 241 7.95 -0.85 -18.75
N SER A 242 8.04 0.34 -19.34
CA SER A 242 7.02 1.39 -19.23
C SER A 242 5.67 0.92 -19.76
N ILE A 243 5.64 0.27 -20.93
CA ILE A 243 4.42 -0.30 -21.52
C ILE A 243 3.81 -1.38 -20.62
N VAL A 244 4.65 -2.26 -20.06
CA VAL A 244 4.19 -3.29 -19.11
C VAL A 244 3.58 -2.64 -17.87
N PHE A 245 4.17 -1.57 -17.36
CA PHE A 245 3.66 -0.85 -16.21
C PHE A 245 2.33 -0.17 -16.50
N THR A 246 2.19 0.49 -17.65
CA THR A 246 0.92 1.07 -18.10
C THR A 246 -0.18 0.00 -18.20
N ARG A 247 0.14 -1.18 -18.78
CA ARG A 247 -0.80 -2.31 -18.82
C ARG A 247 -1.21 -2.79 -17.43
N TYR A 248 -0.27 -2.82 -16.49
CA TYR A 248 -0.59 -3.14 -15.10
C TYR A 248 -1.50 -2.07 -14.46
N MET A 249 -1.24 -0.79 -14.71
CA MET A 249 -2.07 0.31 -14.19
C MET A 249 -3.51 0.19 -14.66
N PHE A 250 -3.76 -0.11 -15.95
CA PHE A 250 -5.11 -0.39 -16.44
C PHE A 250 -5.78 -1.52 -15.66
N LEU A 251 -5.10 -2.66 -15.49
CA LEU A 251 -5.64 -3.79 -14.73
C LEU A 251 -5.89 -3.45 -13.25
N ALA A 252 -5.03 -2.62 -12.64
CA ALA A 252 -5.16 -2.21 -11.26
C ALA A 252 -6.35 -1.28 -11.03
N VAL A 253 -6.64 -0.40 -11.99
CA VAL A 253 -7.84 0.45 -11.99
C VAL A 253 -9.08 -0.39 -12.20
N GLU A 254 -9.13 -1.22 -13.24
CA GLU A 254 -10.27 -2.14 -13.50
C GLU A 254 -10.57 -3.04 -12.29
N GLN A 255 -9.53 -3.56 -11.64
CA GLN A 255 -9.71 -4.35 -10.43
C GLN A 255 -10.32 -3.54 -9.28
N ARG A 256 -9.94 -2.25 -9.14
CA ARG A 256 -10.49 -1.37 -8.12
C ARG A 256 -11.97 -1.13 -8.38
N GLU A 257 -12.33 -0.74 -9.60
CA GLU A 257 -13.71 -0.47 -10.01
C GLU A 257 -14.62 -1.69 -9.81
N CYS A 258 -14.13 -2.89 -10.12
CA CYS A 258 -14.92 -4.12 -9.99
C CYS A 258 -15.04 -4.68 -8.56
N LYS A 259 -14.15 -4.31 -7.63
CA LYS A 259 -14.08 -4.95 -6.29
C LYS A 259 -14.30 -4.02 -5.12
N ASP A 260 -14.06 -2.73 -5.28
CA ASP A 260 -14.22 -1.78 -4.19
C ASP A 260 -15.69 -1.37 -4.11
N ALA A 261 -16.45 -1.85 -3.13
CA ALA A 261 -17.84 -1.41 -2.98
C ALA A 261 -17.99 0.12 -2.82
N ARG A 262 -16.91 0.85 -2.50
CA ARG A 262 -16.91 2.31 -2.47
C ARG A 262 -16.85 2.96 -3.87
N SER A 263 -16.41 2.25 -4.91
CA SER A 263 -16.56 2.73 -6.30
C SER A 263 -18.01 2.66 -6.77
N LEU A 264 -18.86 1.88 -6.08
CA LEU A 264 -20.31 1.87 -6.31
C LEU A 264 -20.98 3.18 -5.92
N GLY A 265 -20.26 4.20 -5.41
CA GLY A 265 -20.84 5.44 -4.88
C GLY A 265 -21.96 6.01 -5.74
N GLU A 266 -21.74 6.15 -7.05
CA GLU A 266 -22.75 6.66 -7.99
C GLU A 266 -23.94 5.71 -8.16
N LEU A 267 -23.70 4.39 -8.26
CA LEU A 267 -24.77 3.38 -8.27
C LEU A 267 -25.57 3.35 -6.97
N PHE A 268 -24.93 3.60 -5.83
CA PHE A 268 -25.60 3.70 -4.53
C PHE A 268 -26.49 4.95 -4.47
N TYR A 269 -26.00 6.11 -4.92
CA TYR A 269 -26.81 7.33 -4.98
C TYR A 269 -27.97 7.19 -5.97
N LEU A 270 -27.75 6.62 -7.16
CA LEU A 270 -28.81 6.33 -8.12
C LEU A 270 -29.83 5.33 -7.57
N SER A 271 -29.40 4.29 -6.84
CA SER A 271 -30.31 3.33 -6.20
C SER A 271 -31.11 3.95 -5.05
N VAL A 272 -30.56 4.96 -4.37
CA VAL A 272 -31.24 5.73 -3.32
C VAL A 272 -32.21 6.74 -3.92
N ASP A 273 -31.87 7.40 -5.02
CA ASP A 273 -32.76 8.33 -5.74
C ASP A 273 -33.93 7.60 -6.43
N GLU A 274 -33.73 6.36 -6.88
CA GLU A 274 -34.79 5.49 -7.44
C GLU A 274 -35.71 4.89 -6.36
N LEU A 275 -35.37 5.03 -5.07
CA LEU A 275 -36.30 4.75 -3.98
C LEU A 275 -37.08 6.05 -3.71
N PRO A 276 -38.31 6.22 -4.21
CA PRO A 276 -39.09 7.39 -3.84
C PRO A 276 -39.24 7.43 -2.31
N ASP A 277 -38.76 8.50 -1.70
CA ASP A 277 -39.03 8.83 -0.30
C ASP A 277 -40.54 9.05 -0.17
N VAL A 278 -41.29 7.99 0.14
CA VAL A 278 -42.58 8.16 0.78
C VAL A 278 -42.25 8.65 2.18
N CYS A 279 -42.21 9.98 2.35
CA CYS A 279 -42.05 10.62 3.64
C CYS A 279 -42.95 9.91 4.66
N PHE A 280 -42.45 9.66 5.87
CA PHE A 280 -43.22 9.02 6.94
C PHE A 280 -44.61 9.66 7.11
N VAL A 281 -44.70 10.97 6.92
CA VAL A 281 -45.95 11.75 6.94
C VAL A 281 -46.92 11.33 5.83
N GLU A 282 -46.44 11.14 4.60
CA GLU A 282 -47.24 10.67 3.46
C GLU A 282 -47.72 9.22 3.69
N ALA A 283 -46.84 8.35 4.19
CA ALA A 283 -47.20 6.96 4.52
C ALA A 283 -48.25 6.90 5.63
N MET A 284 -48.10 7.70 6.68
CA MET A 284 -49.09 7.82 7.75
C MET A 284 -50.40 8.41 7.26
N ARG A 285 -50.36 9.42 6.38
CA ARG A 285 -51.55 10.02 5.76
C ARG A 285 -52.33 8.99 4.96
N LEU A 286 -51.66 8.17 4.15
CA LEU A 286 -52.29 7.10 3.36
C LEU A 286 -52.92 6.04 4.25
N LEU A 287 -52.24 5.63 5.34
CA LEU A 287 -52.79 4.68 6.31
C LEU A 287 -54.03 5.23 7.02
N LEU A 288 -54.04 6.52 7.38
CA LEU A 288 -55.20 7.17 7.99
C LEU A 288 -56.36 7.31 7.01
N LEU A 289 -56.11 7.65 5.75
CA LEU A 289 -57.15 7.72 4.72
C LEU A 289 -57.82 6.37 4.50
N LEU A 290 -57.04 5.28 4.38
CA LEU A 290 -57.59 3.92 4.26
C LEU A 290 -58.45 3.53 5.47
N PHE A 291 -58.06 3.96 6.68
CA PHE A 291 -58.86 3.73 7.86
C PHE A 291 -60.16 4.55 7.87
N VAL A 292 -60.11 5.81 7.43
CA VAL A 292 -61.30 6.68 7.32
C VAL A 292 -62.28 6.16 6.27
N GLU A 293 -61.80 5.69 5.10
CA GLU A 293 -62.66 5.07 4.09
C GLU A 293 -63.40 3.86 4.65
N ARG A 294 -62.71 2.99 5.40
CA ARG A 294 -63.32 1.84 6.08
C ARG A 294 -64.39 2.24 7.10
N LEU A 295 -64.20 3.36 7.79
CA LEU A 295 -65.21 3.89 8.73
C LEU A 295 -66.45 4.43 8.01
N GLN A 296 -66.32 4.89 6.77
CA GLN A 296 -67.44 5.41 5.98
C GLN A 296 -68.34 4.30 5.39
N GLU A 297 -67.85 3.06 5.29
CA GLU A 297 -68.62 1.92 4.75
C GLU A 297 -69.81 1.51 5.64
N LYS A 298 -69.84 1.90 6.92
CA LYS A 298 -70.91 1.54 7.86
C LYS A 298 -71.24 2.70 8.81
N PRO A 299 -72.52 3.03 9.06
CA PRO A 299 -72.89 4.01 10.07
C PRO A 299 -72.55 3.47 11.47
N MET A 300 -71.64 4.16 12.15
CA MET A 300 -71.10 3.78 13.47
C MET A 300 -71.70 4.67 14.55
N LEU A 301 -72.35 4.08 15.56
CA LEU A 301 -73.06 4.79 16.65
C LEU A 301 -72.57 4.37 18.05
N ASP A 302 -71.49 3.57 18.16
CA ASP A 302 -70.98 3.07 19.43
C ASP A 302 -69.45 2.87 19.37
N GLU A 303 -68.74 3.28 20.43
CA GLU A 303 -67.28 3.18 20.58
C GLU A 303 -66.78 1.74 20.43
N GLY A 304 -67.57 0.75 20.90
CA GLY A 304 -67.21 -0.67 20.80
C GLY A 304 -67.05 -1.14 19.35
N LYS A 305 -67.87 -0.62 18.43
CA LYS A 305 -67.81 -0.96 16.99
C LYS A 305 -66.63 -0.30 16.29
N ILE A 306 -66.23 0.89 16.73
CA ILE A 306 -65.04 1.59 16.22
C ILE A 306 -63.78 0.82 16.61
N HIS A 307 -63.72 0.33 17.86
CA HIS A 307 -62.59 -0.48 18.33
C HIS A 307 -62.46 -1.79 17.54
N GLU A 308 -63.58 -2.45 17.21
CA GLU A 308 -63.58 -3.68 16.42
C GLU A 308 -63.05 -3.44 14.98
N GLN A 309 -63.42 -2.33 14.35
CA GLN A 309 -62.90 -1.94 13.03
C GLN A 309 -61.41 -1.61 13.07
N LEU A 310 -60.93 -0.91 14.11
CA LEU A 310 -59.51 -0.63 14.29
C LEU A 310 -58.70 -1.93 14.45
N GLN A 311 -59.18 -2.88 15.24
CA GLN A 311 -58.52 -4.18 15.41
C GLN A 311 -58.54 -5.02 14.12
N GLY A 312 -59.62 -4.96 13.34
CA GLY A 312 -59.69 -5.57 12.01
C GLY A 312 -58.66 -4.98 11.04
N PHE A 313 -58.61 -3.65 10.96
CA PHE A 313 -57.64 -2.92 10.14
C PHE A 313 -56.18 -3.27 10.53
N LEU A 314 -55.86 -3.24 11.83
CA LEU A 314 -54.54 -3.61 12.33
C LEU A 314 -54.18 -5.09 12.11
N LYS A 315 -55.14 -5.98 11.88
CA LYS A 315 -54.87 -7.39 11.55
C LYS A 315 -54.58 -7.61 10.06
N GLU A 316 -55.13 -6.76 9.20
CA GLU A 316 -54.94 -6.83 7.74
C GLU A 316 -53.64 -6.14 7.29
N LEU A 317 -53.06 -5.27 8.14
CA LEU A 317 -51.76 -4.66 7.87
C LEU A 317 -50.59 -5.67 7.92
N PRO A 318 -49.52 -5.45 7.14
CA PRO A 318 -48.28 -6.23 7.22
C PRO A 318 -47.75 -6.35 8.66
N VAL A 319 -47.21 -7.53 9.00
CA VAL A 319 -46.81 -7.92 10.37
C VAL A 319 -45.93 -6.89 11.08
N LEU A 320 -45.00 -6.25 10.36
CA LEU A 320 -44.12 -5.22 10.92
C LEU A 320 -44.87 -3.95 11.34
N LEU A 321 -45.85 -3.50 10.54
CA LEU A 321 -46.63 -2.30 10.81
C LEU A 321 -47.65 -2.55 11.93
N SER A 322 -48.35 -3.69 11.89
CA SER A 322 -49.32 -4.07 12.91
C SER A 322 -48.69 -4.21 14.30
N GLN A 323 -47.48 -4.78 14.39
CA GLN A 323 -46.76 -4.91 15.67
C GLN A 323 -46.30 -3.57 16.26
N LYS A 324 -46.01 -2.57 15.42
CA LYS A 324 -45.55 -1.25 15.88
C LYS A 324 -46.74 -0.35 16.24
N LEU A 325 -47.79 -0.33 15.43
CA LEU A 325 -48.98 0.50 15.67
C LEU A 325 -49.80 0.01 16.87
N ARG A 326 -49.85 -1.30 17.13
CA ARG A 326 -50.47 -1.87 18.35
C ARG A 326 -49.81 -1.46 19.67
N LYS A 327 -48.63 -0.84 19.63
CA LYS A 327 -47.98 -0.29 20.83
C LYS A 327 -48.41 1.15 21.12
N CYS A 328 -49.09 1.79 20.17
CA CYS A 328 -49.52 3.19 20.23
C CYS A 328 -51.04 3.35 20.33
N ALA A 329 -51.81 2.35 19.88
CA ALA A 329 -53.23 2.18 20.17
C ALA A 329 -53.41 1.45 21.49
#